data_AF-A0A7K0JGC2-F1
#
_entry.id   AF-A0A7K0JGC2-F1
#
_cell.length_a   1.000
_cell.length_b   1.000
_cell.length_c   1.000
_cell.angle_alpha   90.00
_cell.angle_beta   90.00
_cell.angle_gamma   90.00
#
_symmetry.space_group_name_H-M   'P 1'
#
loop_
_entity.id
_entity.type
_entity.pdbx_description
1 polymer ?
#
loop_
_entity_poly.entity_id
_entity_poly.type
_entity_poly.pdbx_seq_one_letter_code
_entity_poly.pdbx_strand_id
1 'polypeptide(L)'
;MQGQEMNISTELKYREAITLYSDSGLSIKDICERTGVGFSAFSSYLSKHHRELILKRHNLTEHENVKLRGSKGQTTSAHYKYKDAIAACDSVEYIEYNISQIARIFDVNCSALASQLRRHYPEIVPRREKERQRMGISVNLQYGARKWSTKAYCTAIEMLQSSDMTIEEVADACNVSHTGLREHVLAYHPQITQLREIKRIKAKGQNVRGMRNGCWTMHEPEQSSIKKYEEAIEIYRTTSTDVKTIARQAGLNLGAFRYHLRTWHPELMVQRRGFDENVPIEQTKRYKKSTAEKYADAIERLKSSDMPTSRVAAEFGLNPEVFRMYLKEHYPELTAVRGMTKANNRRTVSNRSAEKYAEALQLYETTPEPLKSIAQRLGLTYNSLGGFIRRNYPEAIEKHKLLQVASKKINKNDL
;
A
#
# COMPACT_ATOMS: atom_id res chain seq x y z
N MET A 1 -43.74 20.48 5.37
CA MET A 1 -44.12 19.27 6.12
C MET A 1 -44.28 18.13 5.11
N GLN A 2 -43.26 17.29 4.94
CA GLN A 2 -43.38 16.05 4.15
C GLN A 2 -43.61 14.93 5.16
N GLY A 3 -44.83 14.38 5.16
CA GLY A 3 -45.20 13.26 6.01
C GLY A 3 -44.41 12.02 5.63
N GLN A 4 -43.77 11.40 6.62
CA GLN A 4 -43.26 10.03 6.51
C GLN A 4 -44.46 9.08 6.55
N GLU A 5 -44.76 8.43 5.42
CA GLU A 5 -45.57 7.20 5.46
C GLU A 5 -44.79 6.14 6.26
N MET A 6 -45.18 5.99 7.53
CA MET A 6 -44.62 4.99 8.43
C MET A 6 -45.18 3.61 8.08
N ASN A 7 -44.30 2.64 7.86
CA ASN A 7 -44.70 1.25 7.67
C ASN A 7 -45.15 0.66 9.02
N ILE A 8 -46.45 0.44 9.19
CA ILE A 8 -47.12 -0.03 10.42
C ILE A 8 -46.45 -1.30 11.00
N SER A 9 -45.91 -2.17 10.13
CA SER A 9 -45.19 -3.38 10.53
C SER A 9 -43.93 -3.09 11.36
N THR A 10 -43.19 -2.05 11.02
CA THR A 10 -41.97 -1.65 11.75
C THR A 10 -42.24 -1.02 13.11
N GLU A 11 -43.34 -0.26 13.24
CA GLU A 11 -43.74 0.35 14.51
C GLU A 11 -44.19 -0.72 15.51
N LEU A 12 -44.96 -1.70 15.05
CA LEU A 12 -45.34 -2.86 15.87
C LEU A 12 -44.12 -3.69 16.32
N LYS A 13 -43.13 -3.86 15.43
CA LYS A 13 -41.89 -4.60 15.73
C LYS A 13 -41.07 -3.96 16.86
N TYR A 14 -41.03 -2.63 16.94
CA TYR A 14 -40.22 -1.93 17.94
C TYR A 14 -41.02 -1.38 19.13
N ARG A 15 -42.35 -1.49 19.13
CA ARG A 15 -43.24 -0.94 20.16
C ARG A 15 -42.79 -1.26 21.59
N GLU A 16 -42.57 -2.55 21.88
CA GLU A 16 -42.14 -3.00 23.21
C GLU A 16 -40.77 -2.42 23.60
N ALA A 17 -39.82 -2.43 22.65
CA ALA A 17 -38.48 -1.86 22.86
C ALA A 17 -38.53 -0.33 23.08
N ILE A 18 -39.43 0.39 22.40
CA ILE A 18 -39.64 1.83 22.58
C ILE A 18 -40.20 2.12 23.97
N THR A 19 -41.22 1.38 24.41
CA THR A 19 -41.80 1.53 25.76
C THR A 19 -40.76 1.27 26.85
N LEU A 20 -39.94 0.22 26.69
CA LEU A 20 -38.84 -0.03 27.62
C LEU A 20 -37.79 1.09 27.57
N TYR A 21 -37.54 1.69 26.41
CA TYR A 21 -36.59 2.80 26.31
C TYR A 21 -37.10 4.09 26.97
N SER A 22 -38.40 4.40 26.87
CA SER A 22 -38.99 5.59 27.49
C SER A 22 -39.12 5.46 29.00
N ASP A 23 -39.51 4.27 29.48
CA ASP A 23 -39.99 4.09 30.84
C ASP A 23 -38.93 3.48 31.77
N SER A 24 -37.81 2.99 31.23
CA SER A 24 -36.75 2.34 32.01
C SER A 24 -35.36 2.99 31.90
N GLY A 25 -34.52 2.73 32.91
CA GLY A 25 -33.10 3.07 32.91
C GLY A 25 -32.20 2.11 32.10
N LEU A 26 -32.78 1.13 31.38
CA LEU A 26 -32.01 0.05 30.72
C LEU A 26 -31.23 0.53 29.50
N SER A 27 -30.04 -0.02 29.27
CA SER A 27 -29.28 0.31 28.07
C SER A 27 -29.98 -0.21 26.81
N ILE A 28 -29.70 0.40 25.65
CA ILE A 28 -30.24 -0.07 24.36
C ILE A 28 -29.87 -1.55 24.15
N LYS A 29 -28.67 -1.97 24.60
CA LYS A 29 -28.21 -3.35 24.50
C LYS A 29 -29.10 -4.29 25.32
N ASP A 30 -29.36 -3.95 26.58
CA ASP A 30 -30.20 -4.77 27.46
C ASP A 30 -31.65 -4.83 26.96
N ILE A 31 -32.17 -3.72 26.42
CA ILE A 31 -33.50 -3.68 25.80
C ILE A 31 -33.54 -4.61 24.58
N CYS A 32 -32.51 -4.59 23.74
CA CYS A 32 -32.41 -5.44 22.55
C CYS A 32 -32.31 -6.93 22.92
N GLU A 33 -31.54 -7.27 23.95
CA GLU A 33 -31.43 -8.65 24.45
C GLU A 33 -32.77 -9.14 25.01
N ARG A 34 -33.52 -8.29 25.72
CA ARG A 34 -34.84 -8.64 26.29
C ARG A 34 -35.94 -8.79 25.24
N THR A 35 -35.94 -7.94 24.23
CA THR A 35 -37.01 -7.90 23.20
C THR A 35 -36.66 -8.68 21.94
N GLY A 36 -35.44 -9.24 21.84
CA GLY A 36 -34.95 -9.98 20.68
C GLY A 36 -34.72 -9.11 19.43
N VAL A 37 -34.78 -7.78 19.54
CA VAL A 37 -34.56 -6.88 18.40
C VAL A 37 -33.06 -6.68 18.16
N GLY A 38 -32.67 -6.52 16.89
CA GLY A 38 -31.27 -6.26 16.54
C GLY A 38 -30.81 -4.87 17.00
N PHE A 39 -29.71 -4.81 17.76
CA PHE A 39 -29.14 -3.57 18.31
C PHE A 39 -28.99 -2.44 17.29
N SER A 40 -28.31 -2.72 16.17
CA SER A 40 -28.03 -1.72 15.14
C SER A 40 -29.30 -1.19 14.48
N ALA A 41 -30.27 -2.07 14.25
CA ALA A 41 -31.53 -1.72 13.60
C ALA A 41 -32.41 -0.88 14.52
N PHE A 42 -32.56 -1.28 15.80
CA PHE A 42 -33.33 -0.54 16.78
C PHE A 42 -32.70 0.81 17.11
N SER A 43 -31.37 0.88 17.31
CA SER A 43 -30.68 2.16 17.56
C SER A 43 -30.83 3.15 16.40
N SER A 44 -30.82 2.66 15.15
CA SER A 44 -31.01 3.50 13.96
C SER A 44 -32.45 3.97 13.84
N TYR A 45 -33.41 3.08 14.11
CA TYR A 45 -34.84 3.39 14.14
C TYR A 45 -35.14 4.49 15.17
N LEU A 46 -34.65 4.32 16.41
CA LEU A 46 -34.81 5.28 17.49
C LEU A 46 -34.21 6.65 17.13
N SER A 47 -33.03 6.68 16.52
CA SER A 47 -32.36 7.94 16.14
C SER A 47 -33.10 8.71 15.03
N LYS A 48 -33.83 8.00 14.16
CA LYS A 48 -34.52 8.58 12.99
C LYS A 48 -35.96 8.97 13.30
N HIS A 49 -36.68 8.16 14.07
CA HIS A 49 -38.12 8.30 14.30
C HIS A 49 -38.48 8.72 15.72
N HIS A 50 -37.62 8.46 16.71
CA HIS A 50 -37.86 8.77 18.12
C HIS A 50 -36.72 9.56 18.77
N ARG A 51 -36.23 10.56 18.03
CA ARG A 51 -35.11 11.40 18.45
C ARG A 51 -35.43 12.15 19.74
N GLU A 52 -36.67 12.55 19.92
CA GLU A 52 -37.23 13.19 21.11
C GLU A 52 -37.05 12.34 22.37
N LEU A 53 -37.24 11.02 22.29
CA LEU A 53 -37.01 10.12 23.42
C LEU A 53 -35.53 10.07 23.82
N ILE A 54 -34.63 10.10 22.83
CA ILE A 54 -33.19 10.12 23.08
C ILE A 54 -32.79 11.44 23.74
N LEU A 55 -33.29 12.57 23.25
CA LEU A 55 -33.04 13.88 23.84
C LEU A 55 -33.56 13.97 25.27
N LYS A 56 -34.79 13.49 25.52
CA LYS A 56 -35.38 13.41 26.86
C LYS A 56 -34.51 12.61 27.82
N ARG A 57 -34.02 11.44 27.39
CA ARG A 57 -33.15 10.59 28.20
C ARG A 57 -31.82 11.23 28.58
N HIS A 58 -31.32 12.14 27.74
CA HIS A 58 -30.06 12.85 27.96
C HIS A 58 -30.23 14.23 28.59
N ASN A 59 -31.45 14.62 29.00
CA ASN A 59 -31.81 15.94 29.49
C ASN A 59 -31.47 17.05 28.47
N LEU A 60 -31.76 16.80 27.19
CA LEU A 60 -31.48 17.69 26.06
C LEU A 60 -32.77 18.16 25.38
N THR A 61 -33.90 18.17 26.08
CA THR A 61 -35.21 18.55 25.53
C THR A 61 -35.25 19.97 24.99
N GLU A 62 -34.49 20.90 25.57
CA GLU A 62 -34.36 22.29 25.12
C GLU A 62 -33.45 22.46 23.89
N HIS A 63 -32.89 21.35 23.37
CA HIS A 63 -31.79 21.34 22.41
C HIS A 63 -32.06 20.37 21.24
N GLU A 64 -33.21 20.53 20.59
CA GLU A 64 -33.74 19.62 19.54
C GLU A 64 -32.76 19.38 18.37
N ASN A 65 -32.09 20.44 17.92
CA ASN A 65 -31.20 20.43 16.76
C ASN A 65 -29.73 20.05 17.08
N VAL A 66 -29.43 19.60 18.29
CA VAL A 66 -28.02 19.34 18.67
C VAL A 66 -27.58 17.92 18.36
N LYS A 67 -26.42 17.78 17.70
CA LYS A 67 -25.81 16.46 17.46
C LYS A 67 -25.57 15.76 18.79
N LEU A 68 -26.18 14.59 19.00
CA LEU A 68 -26.11 13.85 20.28
C LEU A 68 -24.69 13.40 20.64
N ARG A 69 -23.89 13.07 19.62
CA ARG A 69 -22.51 12.63 19.78
C ARG A 69 -21.66 13.04 18.59
N GLY A 70 -20.61 13.81 18.85
CA GLY A 70 -19.52 14.03 17.90
C GLY A 70 -18.63 12.79 17.77
N SER A 71 -17.84 12.70 16.70
CA SER A 71 -16.78 11.68 16.61
C SER A 71 -15.69 11.87 17.65
N LYS A 72 -15.60 13.09 18.22
CA LYS A 72 -14.58 13.50 19.19
C LYS A 72 -15.16 14.47 20.22
N GLY A 73 -14.40 14.68 21.29
CA GLY A 73 -14.65 15.72 22.28
C GLY A 73 -15.63 15.31 23.38
N GLN A 74 -16.06 16.31 24.12
CA GLN A 74 -17.07 16.16 25.16
C GLN A 74 -18.38 15.68 24.53
N THR A 75 -19.02 14.68 25.13
CA THR A 75 -20.36 14.28 24.70
C THR A 75 -21.35 15.42 24.96
N THR A 76 -22.30 15.65 24.06
CA THR A 76 -23.31 16.71 24.18
C THR A 76 -24.06 16.66 25.51
N SER A 77 -24.47 15.48 25.96
CA SER A 77 -25.11 15.30 27.28
C SER A 77 -24.19 15.76 28.43
N ALA A 78 -22.90 15.41 28.39
CA ALA A 78 -21.94 15.88 29.40
C ALA A 78 -21.70 17.40 29.30
N HIS A 79 -21.65 17.96 28.09
CA HIS A 79 -21.53 19.41 27.90
C HIS A 79 -22.65 20.14 28.65
N TYR A 80 -23.91 19.82 28.35
CA TYR A 80 -25.04 20.46 29.01
C TYR A 80 -25.17 20.14 30.50
N LYS A 81 -24.77 18.93 30.93
CA LYS A 81 -24.75 18.57 32.36
C LYS A 81 -23.76 19.40 33.17
N TYR A 82 -22.59 19.73 32.61
CA TYR A 82 -21.53 20.42 33.34
C TYR A 82 -21.33 21.88 32.93
N LYS A 83 -22.05 22.41 31.92
CA LYS A 83 -21.81 23.76 31.35
C LYS A 83 -21.83 24.86 32.40
N ASP A 84 -22.80 24.85 33.30
CA ASP A 84 -23.00 25.92 34.28
C ASP A 84 -21.95 25.85 35.38
N ALA A 85 -21.62 24.63 35.83
CA ALA A 85 -20.53 24.39 36.77
C ALA A 85 -19.16 24.77 36.18
N ILE A 86 -18.93 24.53 34.88
CA ILE A 86 -17.70 24.92 34.18
C ILE A 86 -17.64 26.45 34.03
N ALA A 87 -18.73 27.10 33.66
CA ALA A 87 -18.82 28.57 33.59
C ALA A 87 -18.56 29.21 34.96
N ALA A 88 -19.10 28.63 36.03
CA ALA A 88 -18.81 29.07 37.40
C ALA A 88 -17.34 28.87 37.78
N CYS A 89 -16.70 27.78 37.34
CA CYS A 89 -15.26 27.61 37.54
C CYS A 89 -14.44 28.73 36.84
N ASP A 90 -14.94 29.24 35.72
CA ASP A 90 -14.30 30.31 34.96
C ASP A 90 -14.70 31.73 35.41
N SER A 91 -15.72 31.85 36.25
CA SER A 91 -16.25 33.12 36.72
C SER A 91 -15.49 33.65 37.93
N VAL A 92 -15.34 34.98 37.97
CA VAL A 92 -14.80 35.73 39.11
C VAL A 92 -15.75 35.67 40.31
N GLU A 93 -17.06 35.59 40.07
CA GLU A 93 -18.08 35.56 41.15
C GLU A 93 -17.90 34.35 42.07
N TYR A 94 -17.41 33.24 41.52
CA TYR A 94 -17.20 32.01 42.27
C TYR A 94 -15.74 31.81 42.68
N ILE A 95 -14.85 32.82 42.51
CA ILE A 95 -13.39 32.70 42.70
C ILE A 95 -12.97 32.15 44.07
N GLU A 96 -13.76 32.45 45.10
CA GLU A 96 -13.54 32.01 46.47
C GLU A 96 -13.75 30.50 46.64
N TYR A 97 -14.72 29.91 45.93
CA TYR A 97 -15.08 28.50 46.05
C TYR A 97 -14.05 27.59 45.38
N ASN A 98 -13.74 26.44 45.99
CA ASN A 98 -12.97 25.40 45.34
C ASN A 98 -13.83 24.60 44.34
N ILE A 99 -13.21 23.84 43.43
CA ILE A 99 -13.94 23.08 42.39
C ILE A 99 -14.94 22.09 43.00
N SER A 100 -14.65 21.53 44.18
CA SER A 100 -15.57 20.61 44.87
C SER A 100 -16.79 21.32 45.47
N GLN A 101 -16.62 22.56 45.93
CA GLN A 101 -17.71 23.42 46.40
C GLN A 101 -18.59 23.85 45.24
N ILE A 102 -17.99 24.28 44.12
CA ILE A 102 -18.73 24.58 42.89
C ILE A 102 -19.51 23.34 42.42
N ALA A 103 -18.89 22.16 42.42
CA ALA A 103 -19.58 20.93 42.05
C ALA A 103 -20.83 20.66 42.91
N ARG A 104 -20.76 20.95 44.22
CA ARG A 104 -21.92 20.82 45.13
C ARG A 104 -23.00 21.86 44.88
N ILE A 105 -22.62 23.11 44.59
CA ILE A 105 -23.56 24.21 44.28
C ILE A 105 -24.42 23.85 43.06
N PHE A 106 -23.80 23.24 42.04
CA PHE A 106 -24.46 22.87 40.78
C PHE A 106 -24.97 21.41 40.75
N ASP A 107 -24.95 20.69 41.88
CA ASP A 107 -25.36 19.28 41.98
C ASP A 107 -24.73 18.34 40.93
N VAL A 108 -23.42 18.51 40.73
CA VAL A 108 -22.63 17.69 39.79
C VAL A 108 -21.54 16.88 40.49
N ASN A 109 -21.17 15.76 39.90
CA ASN A 109 -20.09 14.93 40.44
C ASN A 109 -18.74 15.66 40.35
N CYS A 110 -18.08 15.84 41.49
CA CYS A 110 -16.83 16.59 41.61
C CYS A 110 -15.67 15.99 40.80
N SER A 111 -15.48 14.66 40.86
CA SER A 111 -14.42 13.96 40.13
C SER A 111 -14.61 14.06 38.62
N ALA A 112 -15.86 13.93 38.17
CA ALA A 112 -16.22 14.06 36.76
C ALA A 112 -16.05 15.50 36.28
N LEU A 113 -16.50 16.51 37.04
CA LEU A 113 -16.27 17.93 36.72
C LEU A 113 -14.77 18.23 36.58
N ALA A 114 -13.96 17.77 37.53
CA ALA A 114 -12.51 17.93 37.47
C ALA A 114 -11.88 17.24 36.24
N SER A 115 -12.41 16.07 35.84
CA SER A 115 -11.99 15.39 34.61
C SER A 115 -12.39 16.16 33.34
N GLN A 116 -13.57 16.79 33.33
CA GLN A 116 -14.03 17.62 32.21
C GLN A 116 -13.12 18.84 32.03
N LEU A 117 -12.82 19.54 33.12
CA LEU A 117 -11.91 20.69 33.11
C LEU A 117 -10.52 20.30 32.57
N ARG A 118 -9.92 19.22 33.09
CA ARG A 118 -8.59 18.77 32.60
C ARG A 118 -8.58 18.41 31.12
N ARG A 119 -9.62 17.72 30.62
CA ARG A 119 -9.62 17.16 29.26
C ARG A 119 -10.07 18.15 28.19
N HIS A 120 -11.03 19.02 28.50
CA HIS A 120 -11.69 19.87 27.52
C HIS A 120 -11.43 21.37 27.74
N TYR A 121 -11.05 21.78 28.95
CA TYR A 121 -10.83 23.17 29.31
C TYR A 121 -9.53 23.37 30.12
N PRO A 122 -8.37 22.95 29.57
CA PRO A 122 -7.12 22.89 30.32
C PRO A 122 -6.62 24.25 30.83
N GLU A 123 -7.12 25.36 30.25
CA GLU A 123 -6.73 26.73 30.60
C GLU A 123 -7.50 27.34 31.77
N ILE A 124 -8.71 26.85 32.06
CA ILE A 124 -9.59 27.44 33.10
C ILE A 124 -8.93 27.34 34.47
N VAL A 125 -8.51 26.14 34.87
CA VAL A 125 -7.97 25.89 36.21
C VAL A 125 -6.65 26.65 36.45
N PRO A 126 -5.64 26.63 35.55
CA PRO A 126 -4.43 27.43 35.71
C PRO A 126 -4.69 28.93 35.86
N ARG A 127 -5.56 29.48 35.00
CA ARG A 127 -5.90 30.91 35.02
C ARG A 127 -6.56 31.30 36.34
N ARG A 128 -7.56 30.52 36.74
CA ARG A 128 -8.27 30.68 38.02
C ARG A 128 -7.33 30.65 39.21
N GLU A 129 -6.46 29.64 39.32
CA GLU A 129 -5.55 29.52 40.46
C GLU A 129 -4.55 30.68 40.52
N LYS A 130 -4.11 31.20 39.37
CA LYS A 130 -3.28 32.41 39.30
C LYS A 130 -4.03 33.66 39.81
N GLU A 131 -5.31 33.79 39.51
CA GLU A 131 -6.16 34.87 40.02
C GLU A 131 -6.37 34.75 41.53
N ARG A 132 -6.65 33.55 42.03
CA ARG A 132 -6.74 33.29 43.49
C ARG A 132 -5.46 33.66 44.22
N GLN A 133 -4.30 33.30 43.66
CA GLN A 133 -3.00 33.68 44.21
C GLN A 133 -2.82 35.20 44.26
N ARG A 134 -3.22 35.93 43.21
CA ARG A 134 -3.19 37.40 43.20
C ARG A 134 -4.09 38.01 44.28
N MET A 135 -5.22 37.39 44.57
CA MET A 135 -6.17 37.82 45.61
C MET A 135 -5.79 37.35 47.02
N GLY A 136 -4.65 36.67 47.19
CA GLY A 136 -4.22 36.15 48.50
C GLY A 136 -5.00 34.91 48.98
N ILE A 137 -5.84 34.32 48.13
CA ILE A 137 -6.60 33.10 48.40
C ILE A 137 -5.70 31.90 48.08
N SER A 138 -4.61 31.72 48.82
CA SER A 138 -3.67 30.62 48.56
C SER A 138 -4.16 29.33 49.19
N VAL A 139 -4.68 28.41 48.38
CA VAL A 139 -4.70 26.99 48.73
C VAL A 139 -3.54 26.34 47.99
N ASN A 140 -2.64 25.66 48.69
CA ASN A 140 -1.55 24.89 48.07
C ASN A 140 -2.11 23.63 47.36
N LEU A 141 -2.93 23.83 46.34
CA LEU A 141 -3.45 22.76 45.50
C LEU A 141 -2.43 22.43 44.42
N GLN A 142 -2.00 21.18 44.38
CA GLN A 142 -1.17 20.70 43.28
C GLN A 142 -2.01 20.66 42.00
N TYR A 143 -1.72 21.58 41.08
CA TYR A 143 -2.23 21.52 39.71
C TYR A 143 -1.41 20.55 38.86
N GLY A 144 -2.06 19.88 37.91
CA GLY A 144 -1.41 18.93 37.00
C GLY A 144 -1.35 17.48 37.54
N ALA A 145 -0.51 16.67 36.92
CA ALA A 145 -0.29 15.29 37.36
C ALA A 145 0.44 15.27 38.71
N ARG A 146 0.12 14.28 39.55
CA ARG A 146 0.88 14.04 40.78
C ARG A 146 2.33 13.69 40.44
N LYS A 147 3.30 14.17 41.22
CA LYS A 147 4.74 13.98 40.95
C LYS A 147 5.12 12.50 40.80
N TRP A 148 4.59 11.65 41.67
CA TRP A 148 4.82 10.20 41.61
C TRP A 148 4.20 9.57 40.35
N SER A 149 3.06 10.08 39.87
CA SER A 149 2.39 9.57 38.66
C SER A 149 3.17 9.97 37.41
N THR A 150 3.67 11.21 37.36
CA THR A 150 4.56 11.66 36.28
C THR A 150 5.81 10.80 36.20
N LYS A 151 6.44 10.50 37.36
CA LYS A 151 7.61 9.63 37.41
C LYS A 151 7.27 8.19 36.99
N ALA A 152 6.14 7.65 37.45
CA ALA A 152 5.70 6.29 37.15
C ALA A 152 5.40 6.07 35.67
N TYR A 153 4.84 7.07 34.97
CA TYR A 153 4.49 6.96 33.55
C TYR A 153 5.55 7.54 32.60
N CYS A 154 6.66 8.09 33.11
CA CYS A 154 7.66 8.78 32.28
C CYS A 154 8.18 7.90 31.14
N THR A 155 8.61 6.68 31.46
CA THR A 155 9.11 5.70 30.49
C THR A 155 8.04 5.31 29.47
N ALA A 156 6.81 5.08 29.94
CA ALA A 156 5.67 4.75 29.08
C ALA A 156 5.34 5.89 28.10
N ILE A 157 5.43 7.15 28.54
CA ILE A 157 5.21 8.32 27.70
C ILE A 157 6.29 8.43 26.61
N GLU A 158 7.56 8.25 26.97
CA GLU A 158 8.69 8.26 26.03
C GLU A 158 8.55 7.14 24.98
N MET A 159 8.14 5.94 25.40
CA MET A 159 7.86 4.83 24.49
C MET A 159 6.71 5.15 23.53
N LEU A 160 5.62 5.77 24.01
CA LEU A 160 4.49 6.16 23.16
C LEU A 160 4.82 7.27 22.15
N GLN A 161 5.84 8.09 22.43
CA GLN A 161 6.31 9.13 21.53
C GLN A 161 7.27 8.59 20.46
N SER A 162 8.19 7.71 20.87
CA SER A 162 9.24 7.17 20.01
C SER A 162 8.81 5.98 19.17
N SER A 163 7.84 5.18 19.63
CA SER A 163 7.41 3.94 18.98
C SER A 163 5.96 4.00 18.49
N ASP A 164 5.57 3.03 17.65
CA ASP A 164 4.19 2.83 17.20
C ASP A 164 3.41 1.83 18.08
N MET A 165 3.97 1.39 19.22
CA MET A 165 3.36 0.41 20.12
C MET A 165 2.02 0.87 20.71
N THR A 166 1.04 -0.03 20.89
CA THR A 166 -0.26 0.32 21.50
C THR A 166 -0.12 0.77 22.95
N ILE A 167 -1.15 1.40 23.51
CA ILE A 167 -1.14 1.75 24.94
C ILE A 167 -1.07 0.48 25.80
N GLU A 168 -1.68 -0.62 25.35
CA GLU A 168 -1.65 -1.93 26.02
C GLU A 168 -0.24 -2.51 25.99
N GLU A 169 0.39 -2.59 24.82
CA GLU A 169 1.76 -3.11 24.67
C GLU A 169 2.77 -2.30 25.50
N VAL A 170 2.63 -0.97 25.55
CA VAL A 170 3.50 -0.12 26.39
C VAL A 170 3.19 -0.30 27.87
N ALA A 171 1.91 -0.46 28.24
CA ALA A 171 1.53 -0.69 29.63
C ALA A 171 2.13 -1.99 30.15
N ASP A 172 2.09 -3.06 29.35
CA ASP A 172 2.70 -4.34 29.68
C ASP A 172 4.23 -4.22 29.76
N ALA A 173 4.86 -3.56 28.78
CA ALA A 173 6.32 -3.37 28.76
C ALA A 173 6.86 -2.54 29.94
N CYS A 174 6.09 -1.54 30.39
CA CYS A 174 6.43 -0.70 31.54
C CYS A 174 5.87 -1.22 32.87
N ASN A 175 5.15 -2.34 32.87
CA ASN A 175 4.46 -2.90 34.03
C ASN A 175 3.56 -1.87 34.75
N VAL A 176 2.75 -1.15 33.98
CA VAL A 176 1.78 -0.16 34.48
C VAL A 176 0.37 -0.53 34.08
N SER A 177 -0.62 0.01 34.79
CA SER A 177 -2.03 -0.22 34.43
C SER A 177 -2.37 0.40 33.06
N HIS A 178 -2.91 -0.41 32.14
CA HIS A 178 -3.40 0.06 30.83
C HIS A 178 -4.43 1.20 30.97
N THR A 179 -5.43 1.03 31.85
CA THR A 179 -6.46 2.05 32.07
C THR A 179 -5.87 3.32 32.68
N GLY A 180 -4.98 3.18 33.66
CA GLY A 180 -4.28 4.30 34.29
C GLY A 180 -3.41 5.09 33.30
N LEU A 181 -2.61 4.40 32.48
CA LEU A 181 -1.77 5.02 31.45
C LEU A 181 -2.64 5.74 30.41
N ARG A 182 -3.74 5.12 29.96
CA ARG A 182 -4.68 5.74 29.01
C ARG A 182 -5.26 7.03 29.57
N GLU A 183 -5.70 7.03 30.82
CA GLU A 183 -6.24 8.23 31.46
C GLU A 183 -5.18 9.32 31.60
N HIS A 184 -3.97 8.96 32.00
CA HIS A 184 -2.85 9.88 32.15
C HIS A 184 -2.50 10.57 30.82
N VAL A 185 -2.40 9.80 29.73
CA VAL A 185 -2.14 10.34 28.39
C VAL A 185 -3.26 11.27 27.92
N LEU A 186 -4.53 10.88 28.11
CA LEU A 186 -5.67 11.70 27.70
C LEU A 186 -5.81 13.00 28.51
N ALA A 187 -5.33 13.04 29.75
CA ALA A 187 -5.45 14.20 30.63
C ALA A 187 -4.24 15.16 30.51
N TYR A 188 -3.03 14.63 30.34
CA TYR A 188 -1.79 15.43 30.45
C TYR A 188 -0.96 15.45 29.16
N HIS A 189 -1.21 14.54 28.22
CA HIS A 189 -0.45 14.44 26.97
C HIS A 189 -1.35 14.38 25.72
N PRO A 190 -2.25 15.35 25.50
CA PRO A 190 -3.15 15.37 24.33
C PRO A 190 -2.40 15.35 22.99
N GLN A 191 -1.19 15.93 22.93
CA GLN A 191 -0.32 15.95 21.75
C GLN A 191 0.04 14.54 21.26
N ILE A 192 0.25 13.58 22.17
CA ILE A 192 0.55 12.19 21.80
C ILE A 192 -0.67 11.57 21.11
N THR A 193 -1.86 11.80 21.66
CA THR A 193 -3.11 11.30 21.09
C THR A 193 -3.34 11.86 19.68
N GLN A 194 -3.09 13.16 19.49
CA GLN A 194 -3.25 13.84 18.20
C GLN A 194 -2.25 13.32 17.15
N LEU A 195 -0.96 13.21 17.50
CA LEU A 195 0.06 12.70 16.59
C LEU A 195 -0.23 11.27 16.13
N ARG A 196 -0.65 10.42 17.06
CA ARG A 196 -0.99 9.01 16.77
C ARG A 196 -2.25 8.89 15.93
N GLU A 197 -3.21 9.80 16.11
CA GLU A 197 -4.36 9.90 15.24
C GLU A 197 -3.96 10.28 13.81
N ILE A 198 -3.09 11.29 13.64
CA ILE A 198 -2.59 11.68 12.31
C ILE A 198 -1.92 10.48 11.62
N LYS A 199 -1.11 9.70 12.37
CA LYS A 199 -0.51 8.46 11.86
C LYS A 199 -1.58 7.45 11.41
N ARG A 200 -2.63 7.21 12.21
CA ARG A 200 -3.74 6.30 11.85
C ARG A 200 -4.50 6.72 10.61
N ILE A 201 -4.78 8.02 10.47
CA ILE A 201 -5.48 8.57 9.30
C ILE A 201 -4.63 8.35 8.05
N LYS A 202 -3.31 8.60 8.12
CA LYS A 202 -2.37 8.34 7.01
C LYS A 202 -2.27 6.84 6.67
N ALA A 203 -2.29 5.97 7.67
CA ALA A 203 -2.23 4.52 7.49
C ALA A 203 -3.54 3.91 6.92
N LYS A 204 -4.63 4.69 6.86
CA LYS A 204 -5.91 4.20 6.35
C LYS A 204 -5.80 3.90 4.84
N GLY A 205 -6.02 2.64 4.48
CA GLY A 205 -5.89 2.17 3.09
C GLY A 205 -4.46 1.80 2.69
N GLN A 206 -3.46 2.05 3.54
CA GLN A 206 -2.10 1.56 3.34
C GLN A 206 -1.96 0.18 3.97
N ASN A 207 -1.93 -0.84 3.11
CA ASN A 207 -1.78 -2.24 3.50
C ASN A 207 -0.36 -2.71 3.16
N VAL A 208 0.63 -2.07 3.79
CA VAL A 208 2.04 -2.45 3.63
C VAL A 208 2.38 -3.49 4.69
N ARG A 209 2.94 -4.62 4.27
CA ARG A 209 3.30 -5.71 5.18
C ARG A 209 4.29 -5.23 6.25
N GLY A 210 4.06 -5.60 7.51
CA GLY A 210 4.89 -5.21 8.64
C GLY A 210 4.68 -3.77 9.12
N MET A 211 3.83 -2.98 8.45
CA MET A 211 3.41 -1.67 8.92
C MET A 211 2.04 -1.77 9.60
N ARG A 212 1.74 -0.81 10.49
CA ARG A 212 0.40 -0.72 11.09
C ARG A 212 -0.61 -0.15 10.10
N ASN A 213 -1.79 -0.74 10.05
CA ASN A 213 -2.91 -0.28 9.22
C ASN A 213 -3.73 0.82 9.92
N GLY A 214 -4.82 1.28 9.28
CA GLY A 214 -5.74 2.27 9.86
C GLY A 214 -6.47 1.84 11.14
N CYS A 215 -6.54 0.53 11.44
CA CYS A 215 -7.02 0.00 12.72
C CYS A 215 -5.93 -0.04 13.80
N TRP A 216 -4.70 0.34 13.43
CA TRP A 216 -3.50 0.27 14.25
C TRP A 216 -3.07 -1.16 14.60
N THR A 217 -3.50 -2.15 13.82
CA THR A 217 -3.01 -3.53 13.90
C THR A 217 -1.86 -3.70 12.90
N MET A 218 -0.89 -4.56 13.23
CA MET A 218 0.15 -4.94 12.27
C MET A 218 -0.50 -5.57 11.04
N HIS A 219 -0.13 -5.13 9.84
CA HIS A 219 -0.62 -5.71 8.60
C HIS A 219 0.23 -6.92 8.23
N GLU A 220 -0.11 -8.06 8.83
CA GLU A 220 0.58 -9.33 8.63
C GLU A 220 -0.42 -10.49 8.51
N PRO A 221 -0.06 -11.57 7.80
CA PRO A 221 -0.92 -12.74 7.72
C PRO A 221 -0.98 -13.41 9.09
N GLU A 222 -2.16 -13.89 9.47
CA GLU A 222 -2.31 -14.68 10.68
C GLU A 222 -1.44 -15.94 10.63
N GLN A 223 -0.94 -16.38 11.79
CA GLN A 223 -0.10 -17.58 11.89
C GLN A 223 -0.78 -18.84 11.35
N SER A 224 -2.10 -18.94 11.55
CA SER A 224 -2.96 -20.00 10.99
C SER A 224 -2.93 -19.99 9.45
N SER A 225 -2.99 -18.79 8.85
CA SER A 225 -2.94 -18.60 7.40
C SER A 225 -1.57 -18.93 6.84
N ILE A 226 -0.48 -18.53 7.52
CA ILE A 226 0.89 -18.88 7.09
C ILE A 226 1.03 -20.40 6.96
N LYS A 227 0.71 -21.15 8.01
CA LYS A 227 0.79 -22.62 8.02
C LYS A 227 -0.08 -23.26 6.94
N LYS A 228 -1.27 -22.71 6.70
CA LYS A 228 -2.23 -23.23 5.71
C LYS A 228 -1.70 -23.13 4.27
N TYR A 229 -0.94 -22.09 3.95
CA TYR A 229 -0.48 -21.83 2.58
C TYR A 229 0.99 -22.18 2.34
N GLU A 230 1.74 -22.54 3.38
CA GLU A 230 3.19 -22.81 3.34
C GLU A 230 3.58 -23.82 2.25
N GLU A 231 2.96 -25.01 2.23
CA GLU A 231 3.24 -26.05 1.22
C GLU A 231 2.96 -25.55 -0.20
N ALA A 232 1.83 -24.89 -0.41
CA ALA A 232 1.44 -24.36 -1.72
C ALA A 232 2.36 -23.23 -2.20
N ILE A 233 2.87 -22.40 -1.28
CA ILE A 233 3.84 -21.34 -1.58
C ILE A 233 5.17 -21.95 -1.99
N GLU A 234 5.62 -23.01 -1.31
CA GLU A 234 6.88 -23.66 -1.63
C GLU A 234 6.85 -24.33 -3.01
N ILE A 235 5.75 -25.01 -3.34
CA ILE A 235 5.51 -25.54 -4.69
C ILE A 235 5.47 -24.40 -5.72
N TYR A 236 4.84 -23.28 -5.39
CA TYR A 236 4.73 -22.11 -6.29
C TYR A 236 6.09 -21.48 -6.61
N ARG A 237 7.02 -21.46 -5.65
CA ARG A 237 8.38 -20.95 -5.81
C ARG A 237 9.21 -21.85 -6.70
N THR A 238 9.26 -23.12 -6.35
CA THR A 238 10.17 -24.11 -6.95
C THR A 238 9.70 -24.52 -8.35
N THR A 239 8.41 -24.82 -8.54
CA THR A 239 7.89 -25.42 -9.78
C THR A 239 7.28 -24.42 -10.76
N SER A 240 7.14 -24.81 -12.03
CA SER A 240 6.37 -24.09 -13.06
C SER A 240 4.90 -24.49 -13.16
N THR A 241 4.43 -25.37 -12.27
CA THR A 241 3.07 -25.88 -12.28
C THR A 241 2.03 -24.76 -12.17
N ASP A 242 0.88 -24.91 -12.81
CA ASP A 242 -0.15 -23.86 -12.79
C ASP A 242 -0.72 -23.64 -11.38
N VAL A 243 -1.12 -22.42 -11.06
CA VAL A 243 -1.70 -22.07 -9.75
C VAL A 243 -2.93 -22.93 -9.45
N LYS A 244 -3.68 -23.33 -10.48
CA LYS A 244 -4.82 -24.23 -10.35
C LYS A 244 -4.41 -25.65 -9.92
N THR A 245 -3.30 -26.17 -10.43
CA THR A 245 -2.83 -27.51 -10.07
C THR A 245 -2.25 -27.52 -8.66
N ILE A 246 -1.50 -26.48 -8.30
CA ILE A 246 -0.95 -26.31 -6.94
C ILE A 246 -2.09 -26.25 -5.92
N ALA A 247 -3.10 -25.41 -6.17
CA ALA A 247 -4.24 -25.30 -5.27
C ALA A 247 -4.97 -26.64 -5.09
N ARG A 248 -5.11 -27.44 -6.15
CA ARG A 248 -5.73 -28.76 -6.07
C ARG A 248 -4.88 -29.75 -5.27
N GLN A 249 -3.56 -29.75 -5.48
CA GLN A 249 -2.63 -30.63 -4.76
C GLN A 249 -2.63 -30.33 -3.26
N ALA A 250 -2.62 -29.06 -2.88
CA ALA A 250 -2.65 -28.62 -1.49
C ALA A 250 -4.06 -28.60 -0.86
N GLY A 251 -5.11 -29.03 -1.58
CA GLY A 251 -6.49 -29.01 -1.07
C GLY A 251 -7.06 -27.62 -0.79
N LEU A 252 -6.54 -26.58 -1.46
CA LEU A 252 -6.89 -25.18 -1.24
C LEU A 252 -7.95 -24.67 -2.22
N ASN A 253 -8.77 -23.73 -1.76
CA ASN A 253 -9.62 -22.96 -2.66
C ASN A 253 -8.77 -22.05 -3.56
N LEU A 254 -8.94 -22.18 -4.88
CA LEU A 254 -8.19 -21.41 -5.87
C LEU A 254 -8.32 -19.89 -5.70
N GLY A 255 -9.52 -19.39 -5.39
CA GLY A 255 -9.76 -17.96 -5.16
C GLY A 255 -9.02 -17.45 -3.93
N ALA A 256 -9.10 -18.22 -2.83
CA ALA A 256 -8.42 -17.89 -1.58
C ALA A 256 -6.89 -17.91 -1.73
N PHE A 257 -6.34 -18.91 -2.44
CA PHE A 257 -4.91 -18.99 -2.68
C PHE A 257 -4.40 -17.84 -3.56
N ARG A 258 -5.13 -17.48 -4.62
CA ARG A 258 -4.80 -16.31 -5.47
C ARG A 258 -4.84 -15.00 -4.70
N TYR A 259 -5.84 -14.85 -3.82
CA TYR A 259 -5.92 -13.69 -2.94
C TYR A 259 -4.73 -13.64 -1.98
N HIS A 260 -4.40 -14.77 -1.33
CA HIS A 260 -3.27 -14.88 -0.43
C HIS A 260 -1.94 -14.51 -1.11
N LEU A 261 -1.68 -15.05 -2.30
CA LEU A 261 -0.49 -14.71 -3.10
C LEU A 261 -0.41 -13.22 -3.44
N ARG A 262 -1.53 -12.61 -3.88
CA ARG A 262 -1.55 -11.20 -4.24
C ARG A 262 -1.33 -10.28 -3.03
N THR A 263 -1.90 -10.64 -1.88
CA THR A 263 -1.84 -9.81 -0.66
C THR A 263 -0.49 -9.94 0.03
N TRP A 264 0.04 -11.16 0.16
CA TRP A 264 1.19 -11.43 1.03
C TRP A 264 2.49 -11.76 0.29
N HIS A 265 2.38 -12.15 -0.98
CA HIS A 265 3.51 -12.57 -1.82
C HIS A 265 3.53 -11.95 -3.23
N PRO A 266 3.28 -10.64 -3.40
CA PRO A 266 3.35 -10.00 -4.71
C PRO A 266 4.73 -10.15 -5.37
N GLU A 267 5.80 -10.15 -4.58
CA GLU A 267 7.18 -10.36 -5.03
C GLU A 267 7.36 -11.70 -5.73
N LEU A 268 6.83 -12.79 -5.16
CA LEU A 268 6.87 -14.12 -5.77
C LEU A 268 6.09 -14.15 -7.08
N MET A 269 4.99 -13.40 -7.18
CA MET A 269 4.22 -13.31 -8.42
C MET A 269 4.98 -12.56 -9.52
N VAL A 270 5.78 -11.55 -9.16
CA VAL A 270 6.60 -10.77 -10.08
C VAL A 270 7.80 -11.58 -10.57
N GLN A 271 8.54 -12.21 -9.65
CA GLN A 271 9.63 -13.14 -9.98
C GLN A 271 9.15 -14.26 -10.90
N ARG A 272 7.97 -14.86 -10.62
CA ARG A 272 7.42 -15.95 -11.44
C ARG A 272 7.05 -15.49 -12.86
N ARG A 273 6.82 -14.20 -13.07
CA ARG A 273 6.62 -13.60 -14.39
C ARG A 273 7.95 -13.30 -15.09
N GLY A 274 9.10 -13.44 -14.43
CA GLY A 274 10.42 -13.15 -14.98
C GLY A 274 10.84 -11.68 -14.90
N PHE A 275 10.30 -10.93 -13.92
CA PHE A 275 10.70 -9.56 -13.63
C PHE A 275 11.38 -9.46 -12.26
N ASP A 276 12.15 -8.40 -12.04
CA ASP A 276 12.76 -8.11 -10.74
C ASP A 276 11.71 -7.76 -9.68
N GLU A 277 11.99 -8.10 -8.42
CA GLU A 277 11.09 -7.93 -7.27
C GLU A 277 10.56 -6.51 -7.08
N ASN A 278 11.33 -5.50 -7.53
CA ASN A 278 11.00 -4.09 -7.34
C ASN A 278 9.92 -3.57 -8.31
N VAL A 279 9.55 -4.35 -9.33
CA VAL A 279 8.57 -3.91 -10.33
C VAL A 279 7.15 -4.14 -9.81
N PRO A 280 6.27 -3.12 -9.80
CA PRO A 280 4.89 -3.29 -9.38
C PRO A 280 4.17 -4.37 -10.19
N ILE A 281 3.45 -5.26 -9.50
CA ILE A 281 2.71 -6.38 -10.12
C ILE A 281 1.68 -5.93 -11.18
N GLU A 282 1.22 -4.69 -11.08
CA GLU A 282 0.26 -4.06 -12.00
C GLU A 282 0.92 -3.64 -13.33
N GLN A 283 2.20 -3.32 -13.30
CA GLN A 283 2.98 -2.92 -14.48
C GLN A 283 3.59 -4.13 -15.21
N THR A 284 3.57 -5.32 -14.59
CA THR A 284 4.13 -6.54 -15.20
C THR A 284 3.11 -7.28 -16.06
N LYS A 285 3.54 -7.73 -17.24
CA LYS A 285 2.77 -8.64 -18.09
C LYS A 285 2.67 -10.03 -17.45
N ARG A 286 1.56 -10.73 -17.68
CA ARG A 286 1.28 -12.06 -17.10
C ARG A 286 1.95 -13.19 -17.87
N TYR A 287 3.28 -13.25 -17.81
CA TYR A 287 4.03 -14.34 -18.41
C TYR A 287 3.92 -15.64 -17.59
N LYS A 288 4.00 -16.77 -18.27
CA LYS A 288 3.95 -18.11 -17.64
C LYS A 288 5.36 -18.66 -17.49
N LYS A 289 5.72 -19.08 -16.28
CA LYS A 289 7.00 -19.76 -15.98
C LYS A 289 7.21 -21.01 -16.85
N SER A 290 6.17 -21.79 -17.11
CA SER A 290 6.25 -22.96 -18.00
C SER A 290 6.61 -22.63 -19.44
N THR A 291 6.20 -21.47 -19.95
CA THR A 291 6.60 -21.02 -21.30
C THR A 291 8.07 -20.62 -21.33
N ALA A 292 8.58 -20.01 -20.25
CA ALA A 292 10.00 -19.68 -20.14
C ALA A 292 10.85 -20.95 -20.07
N GLU A 293 10.46 -21.93 -19.26
CA GLU A 293 11.13 -23.23 -19.16
C GLU A 293 11.14 -23.97 -20.50
N LYS A 294 10.02 -23.96 -21.24
CA LYS A 294 9.95 -24.55 -22.59
C LYS A 294 11.01 -24.00 -23.55
N TYR A 295 11.36 -22.73 -23.42
CA TYR A 295 12.30 -22.06 -24.31
C TYR A 295 13.73 -21.99 -23.76
N ALA A 296 13.97 -22.36 -22.50
CA ALA A 296 15.25 -22.18 -21.81
C ALA A 296 16.41 -22.84 -22.56
N ASP A 297 16.31 -24.16 -22.82
CA ASP A 297 17.36 -24.92 -23.51
C ASP A 297 17.65 -24.39 -24.92
N ALA A 298 16.59 -24.01 -25.64
CA ALA A 298 16.71 -23.43 -26.98
C ALA A 298 17.40 -22.06 -26.94
N ILE A 299 17.17 -21.25 -25.91
CA ILE A 299 17.82 -19.96 -25.71
C ILE A 299 19.30 -20.13 -25.34
N GLU A 300 19.64 -21.07 -24.46
CA GLU A 300 21.03 -21.38 -24.12
C GLU A 300 21.81 -21.90 -25.34
N ARG A 301 21.19 -22.79 -26.13
CA ARG A 301 21.74 -23.25 -27.39
C ARG A 301 21.94 -22.10 -28.38
N LEU A 302 20.99 -21.16 -28.44
CA LEU A 302 21.10 -19.98 -29.28
C LEU A 302 22.23 -19.06 -28.82
N LYS A 303 22.41 -18.84 -27.51
CA LYS A 303 23.50 -18.03 -26.95
C LYS A 303 24.88 -18.61 -27.23
N SER A 304 25.02 -19.93 -27.13
CA SER A 304 26.28 -20.65 -27.33
C SER A 304 26.63 -20.92 -28.80
N SER A 305 25.72 -20.64 -29.75
CA SER A 305 25.94 -20.99 -31.15
C SER A 305 25.51 -19.93 -32.15
N ASP A 306 26.27 -19.81 -33.24
CA ASP A 306 25.96 -18.96 -34.39
C ASP A 306 24.90 -19.56 -35.33
N MET A 307 24.08 -20.49 -34.86
CA MET A 307 23.04 -21.09 -35.71
C MET A 307 21.84 -20.15 -35.89
N PRO A 308 21.17 -20.19 -37.07
CA PRO A 308 19.98 -19.39 -37.29
C PRO A 308 18.85 -19.86 -36.35
N THR A 309 18.02 -18.91 -35.89
CA THR A 309 16.93 -19.17 -34.93
C THR A 309 15.98 -20.27 -35.39
N SER A 310 15.74 -20.41 -36.70
CA SER A 310 14.88 -21.47 -37.25
C SER A 310 15.46 -22.87 -37.06
N ARG A 311 16.78 -23.03 -37.16
CA ARG A 311 17.43 -24.33 -37.01
C ARG A 311 17.44 -24.77 -35.55
N VAL A 312 17.75 -23.85 -34.64
CA VAL A 312 17.66 -24.09 -33.19
C VAL A 312 16.22 -24.43 -32.81
N ALA A 313 15.22 -23.68 -33.32
CA ALA A 313 13.83 -24.00 -33.06
C ALA A 313 13.46 -25.43 -33.52
N ALA A 314 13.89 -25.84 -34.73
CA ALA A 314 13.64 -27.17 -35.24
C ALA A 314 14.29 -28.28 -34.39
N GLU A 315 15.51 -28.06 -33.89
CA GLU A 315 16.22 -29.01 -33.01
C GLU A 315 15.43 -29.32 -31.73
N PHE A 316 14.72 -28.33 -31.18
CA PHE A 316 13.90 -28.49 -29.97
C PHE A 316 12.41 -28.72 -30.26
N GLY A 317 12.03 -28.98 -31.53
CA GLY A 317 10.62 -29.19 -31.92
C GLY A 317 9.72 -27.96 -31.70
N LEU A 318 10.30 -26.76 -31.71
CA LEU A 318 9.60 -25.50 -31.50
C LEU A 318 9.16 -24.89 -32.83
N ASN A 319 8.04 -24.16 -32.82
CA ASN A 319 7.65 -23.35 -33.97
C ASN A 319 8.61 -22.14 -34.12
N PRO A 320 9.31 -22.00 -35.27
CA PRO A 320 10.29 -20.93 -35.47
C PRO A 320 9.72 -19.51 -35.32
N GLU A 321 8.52 -19.24 -35.78
CA GLU A 321 7.95 -17.89 -35.75
C GLU A 321 7.50 -17.49 -34.34
N VAL A 322 6.87 -18.42 -33.62
CA VAL A 322 6.47 -18.20 -32.22
C VAL A 322 7.71 -17.99 -31.34
N PHE A 323 8.78 -18.75 -31.59
CA PHE A 323 10.04 -18.59 -30.87
C PHE A 323 10.72 -17.25 -31.18
N ARG A 324 10.73 -16.80 -32.44
CA ARG A 324 11.23 -15.46 -32.80
C ARG A 324 10.44 -14.33 -32.13
N MET A 325 9.11 -14.44 -32.08
CA MET A 325 8.28 -13.46 -31.37
C MET A 325 8.63 -13.41 -29.88
N TYR A 326 8.79 -14.58 -29.24
CA TYR A 326 9.20 -14.67 -27.85
C TYR A 326 10.57 -14.02 -27.60
N LEU A 327 11.57 -14.32 -28.44
CA LEU A 327 12.90 -13.70 -28.33
C LEU A 327 12.85 -12.18 -28.50
N LYS A 328 12.04 -11.67 -29.42
CA LYS A 328 11.88 -10.22 -29.62
C LYS A 328 11.31 -9.52 -28.38
N GLU A 329 10.41 -10.17 -27.66
CA GLU A 329 9.75 -9.61 -26.48
C GLU A 329 10.58 -9.74 -25.20
N HIS A 330 11.27 -10.88 -25.00
CA HIS A 330 11.99 -11.19 -23.76
C HIS A 330 13.51 -11.01 -23.84
N TYR A 331 14.10 -11.12 -25.02
CA TYR A 331 15.54 -11.02 -25.26
C TYR A 331 15.83 -10.13 -26.48
N PRO A 332 15.49 -8.82 -26.41
CA PRO A 332 15.68 -7.89 -27.51
C PRO A 332 17.16 -7.77 -27.91
N GLU A 333 18.09 -7.94 -26.97
CA GLU A 333 19.54 -7.95 -27.21
C GLU A 333 19.96 -9.08 -28.16
N LEU A 334 19.50 -10.32 -27.91
CA LEU A 334 19.76 -11.46 -28.80
C LEU A 334 19.15 -11.25 -30.19
N THR A 335 18.00 -10.57 -30.23
CA THR A 335 17.32 -10.23 -31.48
C THR A 335 18.04 -9.12 -32.24
N ALA A 336 18.64 -8.15 -31.54
CA ALA A 336 19.38 -7.04 -32.13
C ALA A 336 20.70 -7.52 -32.76
N VAL A 337 21.47 -8.35 -32.05
CA VAL A 337 22.71 -8.95 -32.56
C VAL A 337 22.44 -9.75 -33.84
N ARG A 338 21.34 -10.50 -33.89
CA ARG A 338 20.98 -11.36 -35.03
C ARG A 338 20.02 -10.72 -36.02
N GLY A 339 19.69 -9.46 -35.78
CA GLY A 339 18.67 -8.72 -36.51
C GLY A 339 19.18 -8.18 -37.84
N MET A 340 18.34 -7.36 -38.47
CA MET A 340 18.73 -6.58 -39.63
C MET A 340 19.18 -5.19 -39.20
N THR A 341 20.30 -4.71 -39.74
CA THR A 341 20.79 -3.34 -39.59
C THR A 341 20.61 -2.54 -40.87
N LYS A 342 20.50 -1.21 -40.72
CA LYS A 342 20.51 -0.30 -41.85
C LYS A 342 21.97 0.04 -42.18
N ALA A 343 22.40 -0.31 -43.38
CA ALA A 343 23.67 0.12 -43.92
C ALA A 343 23.64 1.62 -44.26
N ASN A 344 24.82 2.26 -44.39
CA ASN A 344 24.98 3.70 -44.62
C ASN A 344 24.19 4.22 -45.85
N ASN A 345 23.98 3.35 -46.81
CA ASN A 345 23.23 3.52 -48.05
C ASN A 345 21.71 3.24 -47.89
N ARG A 346 21.18 3.33 -46.66
CA ARG A 346 19.76 3.15 -46.26
C ARG A 346 19.16 1.77 -46.57
N ARG A 347 19.95 0.80 -47.04
CA ARG A 347 19.51 -0.58 -47.30
C ARG A 347 19.58 -1.42 -46.03
N THR A 348 18.64 -2.34 -45.88
CA THR A 348 18.52 -3.21 -44.72
C THR A 348 19.27 -4.52 -44.96
N VAL A 349 20.26 -4.82 -44.14
CA VAL A 349 21.18 -5.95 -44.29
C VAL A 349 21.21 -6.77 -43.00
N SER A 350 21.36 -8.08 -43.08
CA SER A 350 21.54 -8.91 -41.87
C SER A 350 22.86 -8.57 -41.19
N ASN A 351 22.84 -8.31 -39.87
CA ASN A 351 24.03 -7.97 -39.09
C ASN A 351 25.15 -8.98 -39.29
N ARG A 352 24.83 -10.27 -39.22
CA ARG A 352 25.78 -11.36 -39.44
C ARG A 352 26.45 -11.32 -40.81
N SER A 353 25.70 -10.96 -41.85
CA SER A 353 26.25 -10.88 -43.21
C SER A 353 27.09 -9.61 -43.39
N ALA A 354 26.67 -8.51 -42.77
CA ALA A 354 27.42 -7.26 -42.74
C ALA A 354 28.77 -7.45 -42.03
N GLU A 355 28.80 -8.07 -40.85
CA GLU A 355 30.03 -8.38 -40.11
C GLU A 355 30.91 -9.37 -40.89
N LYS A 356 30.35 -10.49 -41.38
CA LYS A 356 31.10 -11.51 -42.12
C LYS A 356 31.79 -10.96 -43.38
N TYR A 357 31.17 -10.00 -44.06
CA TYR A 357 31.69 -9.44 -45.30
C TYR A 357 32.28 -8.03 -45.14
N ALA A 358 32.37 -7.49 -43.91
CA ALA A 358 32.84 -6.13 -43.66
C ALA A 358 34.28 -5.92 -44.16
N GLU A 359 35.18 -6.83 -43.79
CA GLU A 359 36.59 -6.78 -44.19
C GLU A 359 36.74 -6.94 -45.71
N ALA A 360 36.00 -7.88 -46.31
CA ALA A 360 35.99 -8.08 -47.75
C ALA A 360 35.47 -6.86 -48.52
N LEU A 361 34.46 -6.18 -47.98
CA LEU A 361 33.88 -4.97 -48.55
C LEU A 361 34.86 -3.79 -48.47
N GLN A 362 35.52 -3.60 -47.33
CA GLN A 362 36.55 -2.57 -47.17
C GLN A 362 37.68 -2.75 -48.17
N LEU A 363 38.24 -3.96 -48.26
CA LEU A 363 39.30 -4.28 -49.22
C LEU A 363 38.85 -4.04 -50.67
N TYR A 364 37.60 -4.38 -51.00
CA TYR A 364 37.07 -4.16 -52.34
C TYR A 364 36.87 -2.68 -52.67
N GLU A 365 36.51 -1.85 -51.69
CA GLU A 365 36.36 -0.40 -51.86
C GLU A 365 37.69 0.35 -51.92
N THR A 366 38.75 -0.14 -51.28
CA THR A 366 40.03 0.59 -51.15
C THR A 366 41.14 0.09 -52.07
N THR A 367 41.04 -1.15 -52.57
CA THR A 367 42.10 -1.76 -53.39
C THR A 367 41.60 -2.09 -54.80
N PRO A 368 42.50 -2.12 -55.81
CA PRO A 368 42.18 -2.58 -57.17
C PRO A 368 42.17 -4.11 -57.29
N GLU A 369 42.26 -4.87 -56.19
CA GLU A 369 42.29 -6.34 -56.20
C GLU A 369 40.96 -6.93 -56.69
N PRO A 370 40.98 -7.94 -57.59
CA PRO A 370 39.74 -8.56 -58.05
C PRO A 370 39.03 -9.27 -56.90
N LEU A 371 37.70 -9.13 -56.85
CA LEU A 371 36.86 -9.70 -55.80
C LEU A 371 37.06 -11.22 -55.58
N LYS A 372 37.43 -11.94 -56.63
CA LYS A 372 37.75 -13.38 -56.58
C LYS A 372 38.99 -13.67 -55.72
N SER A 373 40.01 -12.80 -55.79
CA SER A 373 41.22 -12.91 -54.96
C SER A 373 40.93 -12.58 -53.50
N ILE A 374 40.18 -11.50 -53.24
CA ILE A 374 39.74 -11.11 -51.88
C ILE A 374 38.93 -12.24 -51.23
N ALA A 375 38.00 -12.83 -51.98
CA ALA A 375 37.19 -13.95 -51.50
C ALA A 375 38.05 -15.16 -51.12
N GLN A 376 39.05 -15.51 -51.95
CA GLN A 376 39.95 -16.63 -51.69
C GLN A 376 40.85 -16.38 -50.48
N ARG A 377 41.38 -15.15 -50.33
CA ARG A 377 42.23 -14.75 -49.20
C ARG A 377 41.50 -14.82 -47.86
N LEU A 378 40.23 -14.42 -47.82
CA LEU A 378 39.41 -14.41 -46.60
C LEU A 378 38.64 -15.72 -46.37
N GLY A 379 38.86 -16.77 -47.18
CA GLY A 379 38.14 -18.04 -47.07
C GLY A 379 36.63 -17.93 -47.32
N LEU A 380 36.21 -16.91 -48.09
CA LEU A 380 34.81 -16.62 -48.39
C LEU A 380 34.39 -17.21 -49.74
N THR A 381 33.14 -17.69 -49.81
CA THR A 381 32.56 -18.15 -51.08
C THR A 381 32.30 -16.95 -52.00
N TYR A 382 33.02 -16.87 -53.12
CA TYR A 382 32.94 -15.76 -54.10
C TYR A 382 31.51 -15.45 -54.54
N ASN A 383 30.70 -16.45 -54.87
CA ASN A 383 29.33 -16.24 -55.35
C ASN A 383 28.43 -15.57 -54.30
N SER A 384 28.60 -15.94 -53.02
CA SER A 384 27.84 -15.35 -51.92
C SER A 384 28.28 -13.92 -51.62
N LEU A 385 29.60 -13.66 -51.62
CA LEU A 385 30.16 -12.33 -51.45
C LEU A 385 29.77 -11.39 -52.60
N GLY A 386 29.93 -11.83 -53.84
CA GLY A 386 29.54 -11.06 -55.02
C GLY A 386 28.04 -10.85 -55.15
N GLY A 387 27.22 -11.79 -54.68
CA GLY A 387 25.77 -11.61 -54.56
C GLY A 387 25.40 -10.59 -53.49
N PHE A 388 26.08 -10.61 -52.36
CA PHE A 388 25.90 -9.66 -51.26
C PHE A 388 26.24 -8.23 -51.67
N ILE A 389 27.41 -8.00 -52.29
CA ILE A 389 27.86 -6.67 -52.73
C ILE A 389 26.90 -6.09 -53.78
N ARG A 390 26.48 -6.87 -54.79
CA ARG A 390 25.53 -6.39 -55.82
C ARG A 390 24.18 -5.95 -55.25
N ARG A 391 23.66 -6.69 -54.27
CA ARG A 391 22.34 -6.42 -53.68
C ARG A 391 22.37 -5.30 -52.65
N ASN A 392 23.44 -5.17 -51.87
CA ASN A 392 23.50 -4.27 -50.72
C ASN A 392 24.41 -3.06 -50.90
N TYR A 393 25.46 -3.16 -51.74
CA TYR A 393 26.48 -2.11 -51.94
C TYR A 393 26.86 -1.94 -53.43
N PRO A 394 25.94 -1.49 -54.30
CA PRO A 394 26.25 -1.27 -55.72
C PRO A 394 27.28 -0.14 -55.93
N GLU A 395 27.28 0.86 -55.04
CA GLU A 395 28.24 1.98 -55.04
C GLU A 395 29.69 1.50 -54.88
N ALA A 396 29.92 0.44 -54.10
CA ALA A 396 31.24 -0.16 -53.94
C ALA A 396 31.78 -0.73 -55.27
N ILE A 397 30.89 -1.21 -56.15
CA ILE A 397 31.26 -1.68 -57.49
C ILE A 397 31.73 -0.53 -58.37
N GLU A 398 31.09 0.63 -58.26
CA GLU A 398 31.48 1.83 -59.02
C GLU A 398 32.83 2.38 -58.55
N LYS A 399 33.04 2.49 -57.24
CA LYS A 399 34.34 2.88 -56.66
C LYS A 399 35.46 1.95 -57.09
N HIS A 400 35.22 0.64 -57.04
CA HIS A 400 36.22 -0.34 -57.43
C HIS A 400 36.58 -0.25 -58.93
N LYS A 401 35.60 0.00 -59.81
CA LYS A 401 35.86 0.26 -61.24
C LYS A 401 36.77 1.47 -61.44
N LEU A 402 36.58 2.54 -60.69
CA LEU A 402 37.45 3.73 -60.75
C LEU A 402 38.88 3.41 -60.30
N LEU A 403 39.05 2.61 -59.24
CA LEU A 403 40.37 2.16 -58.77
C LEU A 403 41.08 1.25 -59.78
N GLN A 404 40.35 0.37 -60.47
CA GLN A 404 40.91 -0.43 -61.56
C GLN A 404 41.35 0.42 -62.76
N VAL A 405 40.63 1.50 -63.08
CA VAL A 405 41.03 2.42 -64.15
C VAL A 405 42.25 3.25 -63.74
N ALA A 406 42.32 3.69 -62.48
CA ALA A 406 43.47 4.44 -61.96
C ALA A 406 44.75 3.59 -61.90
N SER A 407 44.68 2.36 -61.41
CA SER A 407 45.82 1.43 -61.40
C SER A 407 46.30 1.05 -62.80
N LYS A 408 45.39 0.89 -63.78
CA LYS A 408 45.76 0.68 -65.20
C LYS A 408 46.40 1.90 -65.86
N LYS A 409 46.12 3.12 -65.40
CA LYS A 409 46.78 4.35 -65.88
C LYS A 409 48.20 4.48 -65.31
N ILE A 410 48.41 4.09 -64.05
CA ILE A 410 49.72 4.12 -63.40
C ILE A 410 50.67 3.10 -64.07
N ASN A 411 50.23 1.85 -64.27
CA ASN A 411 51.04 0.82 -64.96
C ASN A 411 51.34 1.12 -66.46
N LYS A 412 50.69 2.13 -67.06
CA LYS A 412 50.95 2.56 -68.44
C LYS A 412 51.97 3.70 -68.55
N ASN A 413 52.27 4.37 -67.44
CA ASN A 413 53.24 5.46 -67.36
C ASN A 413 54.62 5.00 -66.82
N ASP A 414 54.73 3.75 -66.36
CA ASP A 414 55.97 3.10 -65.90
C ASP A 414 56.54 2.10 -66.93
N LEU A 415 56.10 2.19 -68.19
CA LEU A 415 56.68 1.57 -69.39
C LEU A 415 57.18 2.69 -70.30
#